data_AF-A0A2P5K4C0-F1
#
_entry.id   AF-A0A2P5K4C0-F1
#
_cell.length_a   1.000
_cell.length_b   1.000
_cell.length_c   1.000
_cell.angle_alpha   90.00
_cell.angle_beta   90.00
_cell.angle_gamma   90.00
#
_symmetry.space_group_name_H-M   'P 1'
#
loop_
_entity.id
_entity.type
_entity.pdbx_description
1 polymer ?
#
loop_
_entity_poly.entity_id
_entity_poly.type
_entity_poly.pdbx_seq_one_letter_code
_entity_poly.pdbx_strand_id
1 'polypeptide(L)'
;MKQSDIPTALRICAGTDGSVTKLLEVLTNNKVTVKTLHQEVIKATGNTAKLLMIKQGDPVNHREVLLTVLEKPYVFACSLSPVNNMPQGVRDDLMKADIPIGRILREHKLETRRDILKIEIQESKDDIFNNIPVLSREYMIIHNKCILMWINEHFPVDGRWNV
;
A
#
# COMPACT_ATOMS: atom_id res chain seq x y z
N MET A 1 -21.70 -0.63 10.14
CA MET A 1 -20.94 -1.24 11.27
C MET A 1 -20.60 -0.16 12.27
N LYS A 2 -20.80 -0.39 13.57
CA LYS A 2 -20.30 0.53 14.60
C LYS A 2 -18.79 0.27 14.75
N GLN A 3 -18.04 1.28 15.18
CA GLN A 3 -16.57 1.22 15.35
C GLN A 3 -16.11 0.06 16.28
N SER A 4 -17.02 -0.52 17.07
CA SER A 4 -16.84 -1.67 17.95
C SER A 4 -16.63 -3.01 17.23
N ASP A 5 -16.98 -3.13 15.94
CA ASP A 5 -17.06 -4.44 15.26
C ASP A 5 -15.80 -4.78 14.44
N ILE A 6 -14.81 -3.87 14.42
CA ILE A 6 -13.54 -4.07 13.70
C ILE A 6 -12.54 -4.79 14.62
N PRO A 7 -11.97 -5.95 14.23
CA PRO A 7 -10.96 -6.65 15.02
C PRO A 7 -9.79 -5.75 15.43
N THR A 8 -9.28 -5.92 16.66
CA THR A 8 -8.21 -5.07 17.21
C THR A 8 -6.96 -5.09 16.33
N ALA A 9 -6.52 -6.26 15.86
CA ALA A 9 -5.35 -6.39 15.00
C ALA A 9 -5.52 -5.62 13.67
N LEU A 10 -6.73 -5.62 13.11
CA LEU A 10 -7.07 -4.84 11.92
C LEU A 10 -7.00 -3.34 12.21
N ARG A 11 -7.55 -2.86 13.34
CA ARG A 11 -7.46 -1.44 13.72
C ARG A 11 -6.00 -0.99 13.87
N ILE A 12 -5.14 -1.82 14.45
CA ILE A 12 -3.71 -1.52 14.59
C ILE A 12 -3.02 -1.49 13.22
N CYS A 13 -3.31 -2.47 12.35
CA CYS A 13 -2.76 -2.50 10.98
C CYS A 13 -3.20 -1.33 10.13
N ALA A 14 -4.45 -0.90 10.26
CA ALA A 14 -4.96 0.27 9.58
C ALA A 14 -4.40 1.57 10.18
N GLY A 15 -4.22 1.65 11.50
CA GLY A 15 -3.77 2.87 12.17
C GLY A 15 -2.26 3.13 12.11
N THR A 16 -1.44 2.12 11.78
CA THR A 16 0.01 2.26 11.85
C THR A 16 0.60 3.13 10.75
N ASP A 17 1.56 3.97 11.11
CA ASP A 17 2.46 4.66 10.19
C ASP A 17 3.72 3.83 9.87
N GLY A 18 3.79 2.57 10.32
CA GLY A 18 4.87 1.62 10.09
C GLY A 18 4.67 0.71 8.87
N SER A 19 5.54 -0.28 8.70
CA SER A 19 5.41 -1.29 7.65
C SER A 19 4.31 -2.30 8.02
N VAL A 20 3.24 -2.33 7.24
CA VAL A 20 2.16 -3.34 7.36
C VAL A 20 2.71 -4.75 7.21
N THR A 21 3.64 -4.96 6.26
CA THR A 21 4.33 -6.25 6.10
C THR A 21 4.97 -6.69 7.41
N LYS A 22 5.72 -5.82 8.08
CA LYS A 22 6.39 -6.19 9.34
C LYS A 22 5.39 -6.46 10.46
N LEU A 23 4.34 -5.66 10.53
CA LEU A 23 3.30 -5.82 11.54
C LEU A 23 2.53 -7.13 11.35
N LEU A 24 2.19 -7.50 10.11
CA LEU A 24 1.57 -8.78 9.78
C LEU A 24 2.46 -9.97 10.16
N GLU A 25 3.77 -9.88 9.95
CA GLU A 25 4.71 -10.93 10.39
C GLU A 25 4.66 -11.15 11.90
N VAL A 26 4.58 -10.05 12.67
CA VAL A 26 4.51 -10.12 14.14
C VAL A 26 3.16 -10.65 14.60
N LEU A 27 2.07 -10.13 14.03
CA LEU A 27 0.70 -10.50 14.38
C LEU A 27 0.39 -11.96 14.07
N THR A 28 0.88 -12.47 12.94
CA THR A 28 0.59 -13.84 12.50
C THR A 28 1.66 -14.85 12.90
N ASN A 29 2.82 -14.39 13.40
CA ASN A 29 4.02 -15.19 13.61
C ASN A 29 4.43 -16.00 12.36
N ASN A 30 4.19 -15.45 11.17
CA ASN A 30 4.45 -16.10 9.89
C ASN A 30 5.07 -15.10 8.90
N LYS A 31 5.80 -15.60 7.91
CA LYS A 31 6.38 -14.76 6.87
C LYS A 31 5.28 -14.21 5.96
N VAL A 32 5.36 -12.93 5.62
CA VAL A 32 4.51 -12.30 4.60
C VAL A 32 5.17 -12.45 3.23
N THR A 33 4.40 -12.90 2.26
CA THR A 33 4.79 -12.93 0.84
C THR A 33 4.10 -11.78 0.12
N VAL A 34 4.82 -11.12 -0.78
CA VAL A 34 4.25 -10.11 -1.68
C VAL A 34 4.12 -10.73 -3.06
N LYS A 35 2.90 -10.75 -3.59
CA LYS A 35 2.60 -11.17 -4.94
C LYS A 35 2.19 -9.96 -5.76
N THR A 36 2.93 -9.63 -6.80
CA THR A 36 2.54 -8.56 -7.72
C THR A 36 1.45 -9.06 -8.66
N LEU A 37 0.33 -8.35 -8.66
CA LEU A 37 -0.82 -8.65 -9.51
C LEU A 37 -0.73 -7.88 -10.83
N HIS A 38 -0.30 -6.63 -10.74
CA HIS A 38 -0.14 -5.74 -11.88
C HIS A 38 1.00 -4.75 -11.62
N GLN A 39 1.81 -4.48 -12.64
CA GLN A 39 2.79 -3.41 -12.58
C GLN A 39 3.11 -2.88 -13.98
N GLU A 40 2.97 -1.57 -14.16
CA GLU A 40 3.27 -0.90 -15.43
C GLU A 40 3.63 0.57 -15.21
N VAL A 41 4.31 1.16 -16.20
CA VAL A 41 4.55 2.62 -16.24
C VAL A 41 3.50 3.26 -17.14
N ILE A 42 2.60 4.03 -16.53
CA ILE A 42 1.55 4.79 -17.22
C ILE A 42 1.91 6.27 -17.30
N LYS A 43 1.24 6.99 -18.20
CA LYS A 43 1.29 8.46 -18.25
C LYS A 43 0.27 9.05 -17.27
N ALA A 44 0.69 10.03 -16.47
CA ALA A 44 -0.19 10.66 -15.51
C ALA A 44 -1.39 11.32 -16.19
N THR A 45 -2.60 10.92 -15.82
CA THR A 45 -3.84 11.62 -16.17
C THR A 45 -3.93 12.95 -15.42
N GLY A 46 -4.86 13.85 -15.80
CA GLY A 46 -5.04 15.12 -15.10
C GLY A 46 -5.32 14.95 -13.59
N ASN A 47 -6.05 13.91 -13.19
CA ASN A 47 -6.31 13.61 -11.78
C ASN A 47 -5.07 13.06 -11.07
N THR A 48 -4.35 12.13 -11.71
CA THR A 48 -3.11 11.55 -11.16
C THR A 48 -2.02 12.61 -11.00
N ALA A 49 -1.90 13.50 -11.98
CA ALA A 49 -0.95 14.61 -11.97
C ALA A 49 -1.22 15.56 -10.78
N LYS A 50 -2.48 15.91 -10.54
CA LYS A 50 -2.89 16.69 -9.36
C LYS A 50 -2.61 15.95 -8.06
N LEU A 51 -2.96 14.67 -7.98
CA LEU A 51 -2.77 13.83 -6.79
C LEU A 51 -1.29 13.75 -6.38
N LEU A 52 -0.39 13.56 -7.36
CA LEU A 52 1.05 13.39 -7.14
C LEU A 52 1.85 14.71 -7.21
N MET A 53 1.18 15.84 -7.47
CA MET A 53 1.81 17.15 -7.71
C MET A 53 2.90 17.12 -8.81
N ILE A 54 2.60 16.45 -9.92
CA ILE A 54 3.47 16.32 -11.11
C ILE A 54 2.78 16.88 -12.36
N LYS A 55 3.47 16.87 -13.51
CA LYS A 55 2.86 17.32 -14.77
C LYS A 55 2.02 16.21 -15.38
N GLN A 56 0.93 16.59 -16.04
CA GLN A 56 0.17 15.65 -16.85
C GLN A 56 1.07 15.05 -17.93
N GLY A 57 1.01 13.73 -18.11
CA GLY A 57 1.88 12.99 -19.02
C GLY A 57 3.18 12.48 -18.42
N ASP A 58 3.57 12.91 -17.21
CA ASP A 58 4.76 12.38 -16.53
C ASP A 58 4.62 10.87 -16.25
N PRO A 59 5.73 10.10 -16.29
CA PRO A 59 5.71 8.66 -16.04
C PRO A 59 5.40 8.35 -14.57
N VAL A 60 4.42 7.47 -14.37
CA VAL A 60 3.99 6.98 -13.06
C VAL A 60 4.03 5.47 -13.07
N ASN A 61 4.76 4.87 -12.13
CA ASN A 61 4.69 3.45 -11.87
C ASN A 61 3.38 3.15 -11.12
N HIS A 62 2.48 2.43 -11.78
CA HIS A 62 1.26 1.87 -11.21
C HIS A 62 1.56 0.43 -10.80
N ARG A 63 1.35 0.10 -9.53
CA ARG A 63 1.64 -1.24 -9.01
C ARG A 63 0.55 -1.69 -8.04
N GLU A 64 0.01 -2.86 -8.31
CA GLU A 64 -0.96 -3.57 -7.48
C GLU A 64 -0.32 -4.85 -6.93
N VAL A 65 -0.41 -5.04 -5.62
CA VAL A 65 0.17 -6.18 -4.93
C VAL A 65 -0.81 -6.80 -3.94
N LEU A 66 -0.62 -8.08 -3.69
CA LEU A 66 -1.31 -8.85 -2.66
C LEU A 66 -0.29 -9.31 -1.62
N LEU A 67 -0.49 -8.92 -0.36
CA LEU A 67 0.26 -9.43 0.77
C LEU A 67 -0.46 -10.67 1.29
N THR A 68 0.23 -11.81 1.29
CA THR A 68 -0.31 -13.09 1.75
C THR A 68 0.47 -13.61 2.95
N VAL A 69 -0.21 -14.35 3.83
CA VAL A 69 0.37 -15.12 4.92
C VAL A 69 -0.15 -16.54 4.79
N LEU A 70 0.75 -17.52 4.65
CA LEU A 70 0.38 -18.91 4.39
C LEU A 70 -0.64 -19.04 3.24
N GLU A 71 -0.35 -18.37 2.11
CA GLU A 71 -1.21 -18.26 0.92
C GLU A 71 -2.57 -17.55 1.13
N LYS A 72 -2.93 -17.18 2.37
CA LYS A 72 -4.14 -16.41 2.65
C LYS A 72 -3.89 -14.91 2.41
N PRO A 73 -4.68 -14.22 1.59
CA PRO A 73 -4.52 -12.78 1.38
C PRO A 73 -4.83 -12.00 2.65
N TYR A 74 -4.10 -10.94 2.94
CA TYR A 74 -4.36 -10.05 4.08
C TYR A 74 -4.54 -8.61 3.63
N VAL A 75 -3.81 -8.18 2.60
CA VAL A 75 -3.84 -6.79 2.14
C VAL A 75 -3.71 -6.77 0.63
N PHE A 76 -4.63 -6.11 -0.04
CA PHE A 76 -4.45 -5.65 -1.41
C PHE A 76 -3.96 -4.21 -1.34
N ALA A 77 -2.92 -3.87 -2.10
CA ALA A 77 -2.39 -2.52 -2.12
C ALA A 77 -2.18 -2.05 -3.55
N CYS A 78 -2.75 -0.89 -3.88
CA CYS A 78 -2.48 -0.14 -5.10
C CYS A 78 -1.54 1.02 -4.75
N SER A 79 -0.54 1.26 -5.59
CA SER A 79 0.39 2.36 -5.44
C SER A 79 0.63 3.09 -6.76
N LEU A 80 0.71 4.42 -6.67
CA LEU A 80 1.04 5.32 -7.77
C LEU A 80 2.28 6.12 -7.41
N SER A 81 3.29 6.01 -8.27
CA SER A 81 4.67 6.38 -7.96
C SER A 81 5.29 7.21 -9.08
N PRO A 82 5.48 8.54 -8.93
CA PRO A 82 6.09 9.37 -9.97
C PRO A 82 7.56 8.98 -10.20
N VAL A 83 7.85 8.39 -11.36
CA VAL A 83 9.17 7.80 -11.67
C VAL A 83 10.28 8.85 -11.65
N ASN A 84 9.97 10.08 -12.07
CA ASN A 84 10.92 11.19 -12.12
C ASN A 84 11.31 11.75 -10.75
N ASN A 85 10.48 11.54 -9.72
CA ASN A 85 10.73 12.07 -8.38
C ASN A 85 11.47 11.05 -7.48
N MET A 86 11.71 9.84 -7.98
CA MET A 86 12.34 8.79 -7.21
C MET A 86 13.86 8.89 -7.25
N PRO A 87 14.55 8.72 -6.10
CA PRO A 87 15.98 8.46 -6.10
C PRO A 87 16.29 7.24 -6.97
N GLN A 88 17.40 7.29 -7.73
CA GLN A 88 17.72 6.28 -8.73
C GLN A 88 17.69 4.85 -8.18
N GLY A 89 18.33 4.60 -7.02
CA GLY A 89 18.34 3.27 -6.41
C GLY A 89 16.93 2.76 -6.03
N VAL A 90 16.07 3.65 -5.50
CA VAL A 90 14.68 3.31 -5.18
C VAL A 90 13.89 2.99 -6.44
N ARG A 91 14.07 3.78 -7.51
CA ARG A 91 13.44 3.53 -8.80
C ARG A 91 13.83 2.17 -9.34
N ASP A 92 15.11 1.85 -9.35
CA ASP A 92 15.64 0.61 -9.94
C ASP A 92 15.12 -0.62 -9.20
N ASP A 93 15.00 -0.56 -7.87
CA ASP A 93 14.41 -1.64 -7.08
C ASP A 93 12.88 -1.68 -7.14
N LEU A 94 12.20 -0.55 -7.29
CA LEU A 94 10.75 -0.52 -7.45
C LEU A 94 10.31 -1.16 -8.77
N MET A 95 11.14 -1.05 -9.81
CA MET A 95 10.93 -1.73 -11.09
C MET A 95 11.14 -3.25 -10.99
N LYS A 96 11.72 -3.76 -9.90
CA LYS A 96 11.76 -5.20 -9.62
C LYS A 96 10.44 -5.59 -8.96
N ALA A 97 9.64 -6.36 -9.69
CA ALA A 97 8.24 -6.63 -9.35
C ALA A 97 8.02 -7.23 -7.95
N ASP A 98 8.96 -7.98 -7.37
CA ASP A 98 8.68 -8.77 -6.15
C ASP A 98 9.26 -8.20 -4.85
N ILE A 99 9.78 -6.97 -4.85
CA ILE A 99 10.33 -6.34 -3.63
C ILE A 99 9.25 -5.48 -2.96
N PRO A 100 8.95 -5.67 -1.65
CA PRO A 100 8.01 -4.82 -0.93
C PRO A 100 8.51 -3.38 -0.85
N ILE A 101 7.63 -2.40 -1.09
CA ILE A 101 7.96 -0.96 -1.03
C ILE A 101 8.64 -0.59 0.30
N GLY A 102 8.10 -1.05 1.43
CA GLY A 102 8.68 -0.76 2.74
C GLY A 102 10.11 -1.28 2.91
N ARG A 103 10.48 -2.38 2.22
CA ARG A 103 11.85 -2.90 2.23
C ARG A 103 12.77 -2.02 1.39
N ILE A 104 12.33 -1.62 0.19
CA ILE A 104 13.10 -0.73 -0.70
C ILE A 104 13.46 0.56 0.04
N LEU A 105 12.47 1.23 0.65
CA LEU A 105 12.70 2.48 1.38
C LEU A 105 13.73 2.32 2.52
N ARG A 106 13.68 1.18 3.22
CA ARG A 106 14.60 0.86 4.32
C ARG A 106 16.03 0.56 3.83
N GLU A 107 16.18 -0.22 2.78
CA GLU A 107 17.49 -0.60 2.22
C GLU A 107 18.24 0.63 1.69
N HIS A 108 17.52 1.56 1.07
CA HIS A 108 18.05 2.86 0.62
C HIS A 108 18.13 3.92 1.73
N LYS A 109 17.77 3.58 2.98
CA LYS A 109 17.80 4.46 4.16
C LYS A 109 17.05 5.79 3.93
N LEU A 110 15.92 5.75 3.22
CA LEU A 110 15.14 6.96 2.99
C LEU A 110 14.44 7.41 4.27
N GLU A 111 14.65 8.67 4.61
CA GLU A 111 13.83 9.38 5.59
C GLU A 111 12.51 9.77 4.92
N THR A 112 11.42 9.19 5.41
CA THR A 112 10.08 9.43 4.89
C THR A 112 9.10 9.62 6.02
N ARG A 113 8.04 10.37 5.75
CA ARG A 113 6.83 10.37 6.59
C ARG A 113 5.66 9.81 5.81
N ARG A 114 4.65 9.31 6.53
CA ARG A 114 3.36 8.90 5.97
C ARG A 114 2.30 9.91 6.36
N ASP A 115 1.67 10.53 5.38
CA ASP A 115 0.54 11.43 5.59
C ASP A 115 -0.75 10.65 5.30
N ILE A 116 -1.44 10.19 6.34
CA ILE A 116 -2.71 9.46 6.21
C ILE A 116 -3.79 10.44 5.74
N LEU A 117 -4.41 10.14 4.59
CA LEU A 117 -5.45 10.97 3.99
C LEU A 117 -6.84 10.52 4.43
N LYS A 118 -7.07 9.20 4.42
CA LYS A 118 -8.39 8.63 4.66
C LYS A 118 -8.29 7.23 5.24
N ILE A 119 -9.18 6.92 6.18
CA ILE A 119 -9.45 5.57 6.65
C ILE A 119 -10.97 5.40 6.70
N GLU A 120 -11.51 4.43 5.96
CA GLU A 120 -12.95 4.16 5.94
C GLU A 120 -13.24 2.68 5.69
N ILE A 121 -14.42 2.22 6.08
CA ILE A 121 -14.95 0.94 5.61
C ILE A 121 -15.72 1.20 4.32
N GLN A 122 -15.46 0.40 3.30
CA GLN A 122 -16.19 0.41 2.04
C GLN A 122 -16.55 -1.02 1.63
N GLU A 123 -17.57 -1.16 0.79
CA GLU A 123 -17.84 -2.43 0.11
C GLU A 123 -16.65 -2.79 -0.78
N SER A 124 -16.28 -4.07 -0.85
CA SER A 124 -15.24 -4.49 -1.78
C SER A 124 -15.71 -4.27 -3.21
N LYS A 125 -14.83 -3.67 -4.02
CA LYS A 125 -15.06 -3.48 -5.45
C LYS A 125 -14.47 -4.62 -6.28
N ASP A 126 -13.71 -5.50 -5.64
CA ASP A 126 -13.01 -6.63 -6.24
C ASP A 126 -13.37 -7.95 -5.53
N ASP A 127 -13.16 -9.06 -6.23
CA ASP A 127 -13.39 -10.41 -5.74
C ASP A 127 -12.20 -10.97 -4.94
N ILE A 128 -11.11 -10.19 -4.77
CA ILE A 128 -9.89 -10.59 -4.06
C ILE A 128 -10.21 -11.06 -2.64
N PHE A 129 -11.20 -10.42 -2.00
CA PHE A 129 -11.67 -10.76 -0.67
C PHE A 129 -13.06 -11.41 -0.65
N ASN A 130 -13.51 -12.03 -1.73
CA ASN A 130 -14.83 -12.65 -1.83
C ASN A 130 -15.98 -11.66 -1.55
N ASN A 131 -15.85 -10.41 -2.02
CA ASN A 131 -16.86 -9.36 -1.88
C ASN A 131 -17.25 -8.99 -0.43
N ILE A 132 -16.42 -9.34 0.57
CA ILE A 132 -16.64 -8.87 1.95
C ILE A 132 -16.21 -7.40 2.08
N PRO A 133 -16.78 -6.62 3.02
CA PRO A 133 -16.34 -5.25 3.25
C PRO A 133 -14.85 -5.16 3.55
N VAL A 134 -14.22 -4.08 3.08
CA VAL A 134 -12.81 -3.79 3.33
C VAL A 134 -12.67 -2.50 4.11
N LEU A 135 -11.74 -2.48 5.06
CA LEU A 135 -11.20 -1.24 5.59
C LEU A 135 -10.19 -0.73 4.56
N SER A 136 -10.46 0.44 4.00
CA SER A 136 -9.60 1.14 3.06
C SER A 136 -8.77 2.18 3.79
N ARG A 137 -7.48 2.21 3.49
CA ARG A 137 -6.54 3.20 4.00
C ARG A 137 -5.82 3.87 2.84
N GLU A 138 -5.90 5.18 2.80
CA GLU A 138 -5.27 6.00 1.76
C GLU A 138 -4.24 6.92 2.41
N TYR A 139 -3.03 6.94 1.86
CA TYR A 139 -1.95 7.76 2.39
C TYR A 139 -0.91 8.12 1.33
N MET A 140 -0.11 9.13 1.63
CA MET A 140 1.08 9.48 0.84
C MET A 140 2.35 9.18 1.61
N ILE A 141 3.36 8.68 0.91
CA ILE A 141 4.74 8.67 1.42
C ILE A 141 5.44 9.90 0.85
N ILE A 142 5.98 10.72 1.76
CA ILE A 142 6.62 11.98 1.39
C ILE A 142 8.10 11.93 1.77
N HIS A 143 8.95 12.34 0.83
CA HIS A 143 10.40 12.42 0.97
C HIS A 143 10.88 13.78 0.43
N ASN A 144 11.73 14.50 1.16
CA ASN A 144 12.27 15.81 0.75
C ASN A 144 11.21 16.81 0.25
N LYS A 145 10.05 16.86 0.91
CA LYS A 145 8.87 17.70 0.56
C LYS A 145 8.20 17.34 -0.78
N CYS A 146 8.60 16.24 -1.44
CA CYS A 146 8.00 15.72 -2.66
C CYS A 146 7.19 14.46 -2.37
N ILE A 147 6.06 14.29 -3.06
CA ILE A 147 5.30 13.03 -3.02
C ILE A 147 6.13 11.96 -3.70
N LEU A 148 6.54 10.96 -2.92
CA LEU A 148 7.27 9.81 -3.42
C LEU A 148 6.31 8.76 -3.99
N MET A 149 5.16 8.60 -3.34
CA MET A 149 4.09 7.73 -3.81
C MET A 149 2.79 7.99 -3.05
N TRP A 150 1.69 7.74 -3.74
CA TRP A 150 0.37 7.55 -3.15
C TRP A 150 0.11 6.05 -3.02
N ILE A 151 -0.51 5.63 -1.92
CA ILE A 151 -0.84 4.24 -1.64
C ILE A 151 -2.27 4.14 -1.12
N ASN A 152 -3.02 3.18 -1.65
CA ASN A 152 -4.29 2.74 -1.11
C ASN A 152 -4.25 1.25 -0.79
N GLU A 153 -4.52 0.91 0.47
CA GLU A 153 -4.51 -0.45 1.00
C GLU A 153 -5.92 -0.86 1.43
N HIS A 154 -6.32 -2.07 1.05
CA HIS A 154 -7.58 -2.69 1.42
C HIS A 154 -7.32 -3.89 2.33
N PHE A 155 -8.03 -3.88 3.45
CA PHE A 155 -7.97 -4.91 4.48
C PHE A 155 -9.35 -5.56 4.64
N PRO A 156 -9.51 -6.87 4.42
CA PRO A 156 -10.80 -7.56 4.53
C PRO A 156 -11.31 -7.52 5.98
N VAL A 157 -12.56 -7.13 6.21
CA VAL A 157 -13.12 -7.06 7.56
C VAL A 157 -13.75 -8.41 7.94
N ASP A 158 -12.90 -9.37 8.31
CA ASP A 158 -13.34 -10.71 8.75
C ASP A 158 -12.49 -11.29 9.90
N GLY A 159 -12.75 -12.55 10.24
CA GLY A 159 -12.09 -13.26 11.34
C GLY A 159 -10.59 -13.55 11.15
N ARG A 160 -9.98 -13.25 10.00
CA ARG A 160 -8.53 -13.49 9.79
C ARG A 160 -7.62 -12.60 10.65
N TRP A 161 -8.21 -11.57 11.25
CA TRP A 161 -7.56 -10.64 12.17
C TRP A 161 -7.77 -11.01 13.64
N ASN A 162 -8.41 -12.14 13.94
CA ASN A 162 -8.52 -12.70 15.28
C ASN A 162 -7.28 -13.55 15.59
N VAL A 163 -6.14 -12.87 15.67
CA VAL A 163 -4.81 -13.42 15.95
C VAL A 163 -4.39 -13.17 17.39
#